data_AF-A0A2H6AVE2-F1
#
_entry.id   AF-A0A2H6AVE2-F1
#
_cell.length_a   1.000
_cell.length_b   1.000
_cell.length_c   1.000
_cell.angle_alpha   90.00
_cell.angle_beta   90.00
_cell.angle_gamma   90.00
#
_symmetry.space_group_name_H-M   'P 1'
#
loop_
_entity.id
_entity.type
_entity.pdbx_description
1 polymer ?
#
loop_
_entity_poly.entity_id
_entity_poly.type
_entity_poly.pdbx_seq_one_letter_code
_entity_poly.pdbx_strand_id
1 'polypeptide(L)'
;MPDGRTSVPPVQRLMEAIDARKPRPVLLVYGDGHTFELHRPFPNRAPNLLALQVFGDRDVHAVEILVDPDDPAVFAVRPLWNPHMAPRG
;
A
#
# COMPACT_ATOMS: atom_id res chain seq x y z
N MET A 1 -4.70 19.41 31.51
CA MET A 1 -4.56 17.97 31.81
C MET A 1 -5.41 17.20 30.81
N PRO A 2 -4.84 16.63 29.75
CA PRO A 2 -5.56 15.72 28.84
C PRO A 2 -5.68 14.32 29.49
N ASP A 3 -6.80 13.63 29.25
CA ASP A 3 -7.14 12.33 29.81
C ASP A 3 -6.29 11.20 29.18
N GLY A 4 -5.59 10.45 30.02
CA GLY A 4 -4.58 9.43 29.66
C GLY A 4 -5.10 8.14 29.00
N ARG A 5 -5.94 8.25 27.97
CA ARG A 5 -6.23 7.12 27.07
C ARG A 5 -5.12 7.01 26.04
N THR A 6 -4.17 6.11 26.29
CA THR A 6 -3.11 5.74 25.36
C THR A 6 -3.74 5.37 24.01
N SER A 7 -3.51 6.17 22.98
CA SER A 7 -4.00 5.85 21.64
C SER A 7 -3.25 4.61 21.15
N VAL A 8 -3.99 3.61 20.64
CA VAL A 8 -3.36 2.43 20.03
C VAL A 8 -2.45 2.91 18.90
N PRO A 9 -1.17 2.52 18.86
CA PRO A 9 -0.24 2.93 17.81
C PRO A 9 -0.78 2.58 16.41
N PRO A 10 -0.59 3.43 15.39
CA PRO A 10 -1.09 3.18 14.03
C PRO A 10 -0.69 1.82 13.45
N VAL A 11 0.56 1.41 13.69
CA VAL A 11 1.07 0.10 13.24
C VAL A 11 0.34 -1.05 13.91
N GLN A 12 -0.01 -0.93 15.19
CA GLN A 12 -0.75 -1.97 15.90
C GLN A 12 -2.16 -2.13 15.30
N ARG A 13 -2.86 -1.02 15.02
CA ARG A 13 -4.16 -1.07 14.35
C ARG A 13 -4.09 -1.69 12.96
N LEU A 14 -3.03 -1.38 12.21
CA LEU A 14 -2.79 -1.97 10.90
C LEU A 14 -2.61 -3.50 11.02
N MET A 15 -1.80 -3.96 12.00
CA MET A 15 -1.60 -5.39 12.21
C MET A 15 -2.89 -6.10 12.61
N GLU A 16 -3.66 -5.54 13.53
CA GLU A 16 -4.98 -6.07 13.92
C GLU A 16 -5.92 -6.19 12.71
N ALA A 17 -5.93 -5.18 11.83
CA ALA A 17 -6.72 -5.20 10.60
C ALA A 17 -6.25 -6.28 9.61
N ILE A 18 -4.94 -6.51 9.48
CA ILE A 18 -4.40 -7.55 8.59
C ILE A 18 -4.70 -8.94 9.15
N ASP A 19 -4.50 -9.14 10.45
CA ASP A 19 -4.74 -10.41 11.12
C ASP A 19 -6.21 -10.83 11.00
N ALA A 20 -7.14 -9.89 11.13
CA ALA A 20 -8.58 -10.14 10.95
C ALA A 20 -8.99 -10.57 9.52
N ARG A 21 -8.11 -10.40 8.52
CA ARG A 21 -8.35 -10.77 7.11
C ARG A 21 -7.64 -12.05 6.69
N LYS A 22 -6.79 -12.62 7.55
CA LYS A 22 -6.09 -13.87 7.24
C LYS A 22 -7.08 -15.01 6.95
N PRO A 23 -6.78 -15.90 5.98
CA PRO A 23 -5.54 -15.97 5.19
C PRO A 23 -5.57 -15.14 3.89
N ARG A 24 -6.52 -14.21 3.72
CA ARG A 24 -6.71 -13.51 2.44
C ARG A 24 -5.55 -12.55 2.13
N PRO A 25 -5.19 -12.38 0.85
CA PRO A 25 -4.31 -11.32 0.39
C PRO A 25 -4.85 -9.93 0.79
N VAL A 26 -3.96 -9.04 1.21
CA VAL A 26 -4.27 -7.65 1.59
C VAL A 26 -3.34 -6.70 0.85
N LEU A 27 -3.91 -5.69 0.21
CA LEU A 27 -3.18 -4.58 -0.39
C LEU A 27 -3.33 -3.33 0.49
N LEU A 28 -2.22 -2.79 0.99
CA LEU A 28 -2.16 -1.49 1.64
C LEU A 28 -1.75 -0.43 0.62
N VAL A 29 -2.54 0.65 0.48
CA VAL A 29 -2.24 1.79 -0.38
C VAL A 29 -1.97 3.02 0.48
N TYR A 30 -0.84 3.69 0.28
CA TYR A 30 -0.43 4.86 1.05
C TYR A 30 0.46 5.80 0.22
N GLY A 31 0.74 7.02 0.70
CA GLY A 31 1.39 8.07 -0.11
C GLY A 31 2.36 8.99 0.62
N ASP A 32 3.03 8.54 1.69
CA ASP A 32 3.88 9.40 2.52
C ASP A 32 5.26 9.71 1.89
N GLY A 33 5.90 8.70 1.28
CA GLY A 33 7.24 8.86 0.69
C GLY A 33 7.27 9.45 -0.72
N HIS A 34 6.11 9.65 -1.36
CA HIS A 34 5.95 10.19 -2.73
C HIS A 34 6.68 9.44 -3.86
N THR A 35 7.32 8.30 -3.60
CA THR A 35 7.89 7.39 -4.60
C THR A 35 6.92 6.27 -4.94
N PHE A 36 6.80 5.90 -6.22
CA PHE A 36 6.05 4.72 -6.64
C PHE A 36 6.84 3.46 -6.29
N GLU A 37 6.34 2.68 -5.33
CA GLU A 37 7.03 1.51 -4.81
C GLU A 37 6.04 0.41 -4.44
N LEU A 38 6.41 -0.84 -4.75
CA LEU A 38 5.68 -2.03 -4.36
C LEU A 38 6.60 -2.93 -3.54
N HIS A 39 6.26 -3.19 -2.27
CA HIS A 39 7.10 -4.02 -1.41
C HIS A 39 6.29 -4.79 -0.34
N ARG A 40 6.97 -5.70 0.36
CA ARG A 40 6.42 -6.45 1.51
C ARG A 40 7.09 -5.97 2.80
N PRO A 41 6.44 -5.10 3.59
CA PRO A 41 7.10 -4.48 4.75
C PRO A 41 7.29 -5.45 5.92
N PHE A 42 6.48 -6.51 5.99
CA PHE A 42 6.50 -7.48 7.09
C PHE A 42 6.47 -8.93 6.57
N PRO A 43 7.48 -9.37 5.79
CA PRO A 43 7.42 -10.63 5.05
C PRO A 43 7.21 -11.86 5.96
N ASN A 44 7.69 -11.81 7.20
CA ASN A 44 7.55 -12.90 8.17
C ASN A 44 6.27 -12.81 9.03
N ARG A 45 5.77 -11.60 9.32
CA ARG A 45 4.64 -11.37 10.26
C ARG A 45 3.29 -11.30 9.54
N ALA A 46 3.30 -10.72 8.34
CA ALA A 46 2.14 -10.55 7.48
C ALA A 46 2.53 -10.89 6.02
N PRO A 47 2.80 -12.17 5.72
CA PRO A 47 3.20 -12.59 4.36
C PRO A 47 2.10 -12.34 3.32
N ASN A 48 0.85 -12.21 3.76
CA ASN A 48 -0.32 -11.88 2.93
C ASN A 48 -0.46 -10.37 2.63
N LEU A 49 0.43 -9.52 3.13
CA LEU A 49 0.40 -8.08 2.92
C LEU A 49 1.34 -7.67 1.78
N LEU A 50 0.79 -6.96 0.80
CA LEU A 50 1.51 -6.17 -0.19
C LEU A 50 1.27 -4.68 0.10
N ALA A 51 2.30 -3.86 0.04
CA ALA A 51 2.21 -2.42 0.25
C ALA A 51 2.55 -1.69 -1.05
N LEU A 52 1.66 -0.79 -1.47
CA LEU A 52 1.81 0.10 -2.61
C LEU A 52 1.93 1.53 -2.11
N GLN A 53 3.08 2.13 -2.34
CA GLN A 53 3.26 3.57 -2.23
C GLN A 53 2.91 4.23 -3.57
N VAL A 54 1.94 5.13 -3.57
CA VAL A 54 1.52 5.84 -4.78
C VAL A 54 2.40 7.07 -5.02
N PHE A 55 2.32 7.58 -6.24
CA PHE A 55 3.02 8.81 -6.61
C PHE A 55 2.58 10.01 -5.77
N GLY A 56 3.51 10.92 -5.54
CA GLY A 56 3.27 12.17 -4.81
C GLY A 56 2.80 13.34 -5.67
N ASP A 57 2.68 14.49 -5.01
CA ASP A 57 2.24 15.78 -5.56
C ASP A 57 3.00 16.25 -6.80
N ARG A 58 4.28 15.90 -6.91
CA ARG A 58 5.16 16.30 -8.02
C ARG A 58 5.06 15.43 -9.25
N ASP A 59 4.53 14.21 -9.13
CA ASP A 59 4.46 13.22 -10.21
C ASP A 59 3.07 12.55 -10.25
N VAL A 60 2.02 13.33 -10.53
CA VAL A 60 0.62 12.89 -10.51
C VAL A 60 0.30 11.93 -11.66
N HIS A 61 0.76 10.69 -11.51
CA HIS A 61 0.42 9.55 -12.35
C HIS A 61 -0.67 8.72 -11.68
N ALA A 62 -1.49 8.06 -12.49
CA ALA A 62 -2.48 7.12 -11.97
C ALA A 62 -1.83 5.75 -11.75
N VAL A 63 -2.46 4.92 -10.93
CA VAL A 63 -2.08 3.52 -10.73
C VAL A 63 -3.28 2.65 -11.07
N GLU A 64 -3.07 1.68 -11.95
CA GLU A 64 -4.05 0.62 -12.20
C GLU A 64 -3.69 -0.59 -11.35
N ILE A 65 -4.71 -1.14 -10.67
CA ILE A 65 -4.62 -2.36 -9.88
C ILE A 65 -5.62 -3.34 -10.46
N LEU A 66 -5.12 -4.45 -11.01
CA LEU A 66 -5.93 -5.60 -11.37
C LEU A 66 -5.97 -6.55 -10.17
N VAL A 67 -7.18 -6.99 -9.82
CA VAL A 67 -7.41 -7.99 -8.77
C VAL A 67 -7.87 -9.28 -9.44
N ASP A 68 -7.01 -10.30 -9.43
CA ASP A 68 -7.29 -11.62 -9.98
C ASP A 68 -7.15 -12.68 -8.88
N PRO A 69 -8.25 -13.20 -8.31
CA PRO A 69 -8.19 -14.22 -7.28
C PRO A 69 -7.58 -15.57 -7.72
N ASP A 70 -7.53 -15.83 -9.03
CA ASP A 70 -6.98 -17.07 -9.59
C ASP A 70 -5.45 -16.98 -9.82
N ASP A 71 -4.88 -15.78 -9.83
CA ASP A 71 -3.43 -15.56 -9.85
C ASP A 71 -2.85 -15.64 -8.42
N PRO A 72 -1.78 -16.43 -8.16
CA PRO A 72 -1.14 -16.50 -6.84
C PRO A 72 -0.65 -15.15 -6.28
N ALA A 73 -0.34 -14.18 -7.12
CA ALA A 73 0.06 -12.83 -6.71
C ALA A 73 -1.14 -11.96 -6.30
N VAL A 74 -2.34 -12.27 -6.80
CA VAL A 74 -3.65 -11.61 -6.58
C VAL A 74 -3.74 -10.16 -7.06
N PHE A 75 -2.68 -9.37 -6.89
CA PHE A 75 -2.60 -7.97 -7.26
C PHE A 75 -1.52 -7.78 -8.32
N ALA A 76 -1.94 -7.37 -9.51
CA ALA A 76 -1.03 -6.82 -10.52
C ALA A 76 -1.16 -5.29 -10.53
N VAL A 77 -0.02 -4.60 -10.42
CA VAL A 77 0.03 -3.13 -10.29
C VAL A 77 0.85 -2.57 -11.44
N ARG A 78 0.30 -1.56 -12.14
CA ARG A 78 1.04 -0.81 -13.15
C ARG A 78 0.81 0.70 -13.06
N PRO A 79 1.84 1.51 -13.30
CA PRO A 79 1.66 2.95 -13.44
C PRO A 79 0.96 3.28 -14.75
N LEU A 80 0.05 4.25 -14.70
CA LEU A 80 -0.56 4.91 -15.84
C LEU A 80 0.03 6.32 -15.94
N TRP A 81 0.97 6.48 -16.86
CA TRP A 81 1.70 7.72 -17.04
C TRP A 81 0.79 8.84 -17.51
N ASN A 82 0.88 9.98 -16.83
CA ASN A 82 0.17 11.19 -17.22
C ASN A 82 0.87 11.79 -18.45
N PRO A 83 0.22 11.86 -19.62
CA PRO A 83 0.85 12.34 -20.85
C PRO A 83 1.21 13.83 -20.81
N HIS A 84 0.64 14.60 -19.87
CA HIS A 84 0.97 16.02 -19.68
C HIS A 84 2.20 16.24 -18.78
N MET A 85 2.76 15.17 -18.22
CA MET A 85 4.01 15.22 -17.48
C MET A 85 5.15 14.84 -18.43
N ALA A 86 6.06 15.79 -18.69
CA ALA A 86 7.22 15.52 -19.52
C ALA A 86 8.09 14.42 -18.86
N PRO A 87 8.64 13.46 -19.63
CA PRO A 87 9.63 12.54 -19.10
C PRO A 87 10.81 13.37 -18.59
N ARG A 88 11.25 13.14 -17.35
CA ARG A 88 12.55 13.65 -16.93
C ARG A 88 13.60 12.82 -17.64
N GLY A 89 14.36 13.48 -18.52
CA GLY A 89 15.58 12.93 -19.13
C GLY A 89 16.66 12.68 -18.09
#